data_AF-A0A9X8VGN6-F1
#
_entry.id   AF-A0A9X8VGN6-F1
#
_cell.length_a   1.000
_cell.length_b   1.000
_cell.length_c   1.000
_cell.angle_alpha   90.00
_cell.angle_beta   90.00
_cell.angle_gamma   90.00
#
_symmetry.space_group_name_H-M   'P 1'
#
loop_
_entity.id
_entity.type
_entity.pdbx_description
1 polymer ?
#
loop_
_entity_poly.entity_id
_entity_poly.type
_entity_poly.pdbx_seq_one_letter_code
_entity_poly.pdbx_strand_id
1 'polypeptide(L)' 'FQGVPGARQWRRHLSENAHKPGADARVVEQALALVRQPRVEMA' A
#
# COMPACT_ATOMS: atom_id res chain seq x y z
N PHE A 1 -8.98 3.54 2.45
CA PHE A 1 -7.82 4.26 1.87
C PHE A 1 -8.10 5.70 1.44
N GLN A 2 -9.35 6.17 1.35
CA GLN A 2 -9.58 7.62 1.29
C GLN A 2 -9.24 8.23 2.66
N GLY A 3 -8.56 9.36 2.70
CA GLY A 3 -8.10 10.01 3.94
C GLY A 3 -6.96 9.31 4.71
N VAL A 4 -6.52 8.12 4.29
CA VAL A 4 -5.42 7.38 4.96
C VAL A 4 -4.06 7.92 4.51
N PRO A 5 -3.17 8.35 5.43
CA PRO A 5 -1.82 8.77 5.08
C PRO A 5 -1.05 7.66 4.34
N GLY A 6 -0.47 8.00 3.19
CA GLY A 6 0.27 7.02 2.36
C GLY A 6 -0.58 6.23 1.38
N ALA A 7 -1.91 6.30 1.45
CA ALA A 7 -2.81 5.56 0.56
C ALA A 7 -2.64 5.87 -0.94
N ARG A 8 -2.22 7.09 -1.29
CA ARG A 8 -1.90 7.45 -2.68
C ARG A 8 -0.68 6.68 -3.19
N GLN A 9 0.34 6.53 -2.34
CA GLN A 9 1.59 5.83 -2.65
C GLN A 9 1.33 4.33 -2.79
N TRP A 10 0.53 3.75 -1.88
CA TRP A 10 0.01 2.39 -2.01
C TRP A 10 -0.63 2.13 -3.39
N ARG A 11 -1.61 2.96 -3.78
CA ARG A 11 -2.30 2.79 -5.07
C ARG A 11 -1.34 2.90 -6.25
N ARG A 12 -0.44 3.89 -6.20
CA ARG A 12 0.60 4.07 -7.23
C ARG A 12 1.47 2.82 -7.38
N HIS A 13 2.01 2.29 -6.28
CA HIS A 13 2.88 1.11 -6.31
C HIS A 13 2.19 -0.11 -6.91
N LEU A 14 0.93 -0.35 -6.54
CA LEU A 14 0.14 -1.44 -7.11
C LEU A 14 -0.13 -1.23 -8.60
N SER A 15 -0.55 -0.04 -9.02
CA SER A 15 -0.79 0.27 -10.43
C SER A 15 0.47 0.08 -11.28
N GLU A 16 1.65 0.43 -10.74
CA GLU A 16 2.92 0.30 -11.46
C GLU A 16 3.49 -1.14 -11.47
N ASN A 17 3.18 -1.98 -10.47
CA ASN A 17 3.90 -3.26 -10.29
C ASN A 17 3.01 -4.51 -10.27
N ALA A 18 1.74 -4.43 -9.87
CA ALA A 18 0.90 -5.61 -9.67
C ALA A 18 0.45 -6.28 -10.98
N HIS A 19 0.53 -5.58 -12.12
CA HIS A 19 0.14 -6.11 -13.43
C HIS A 19 1.31 -6.73 -14.20
N LYS A 20 2.54 -6.69 -13.67
CA LYS A 20 3.73 -7.19 -14.36
C LYS A 20 3.79 -8.72 -14.28
N PRO A 21 4.34 -9.41 -15.29
CA PRO A 21 4.66 -10.83 -15.19
C PRO A 21 5.54 -11.10 -13.97
N GLY A 22 5.19 -12.13 -13.19
CA GLY A 22 5.91 -12.49 -11.97
C GLY A 22 5.59 -11.65 -10.73
N ALA A 23 4.58 -10.77 -10.79
CA ALA A 23 4.06 -10.13 -9.60
C ALA A 23 3.49 -11.18 -8.62
N ASP A 24 3.86 -11.05 -7.34
CA ASP A 24 3.42 -11.91 -6.25
C ASP A 24 3.01 -11.08 -5.01
N ALA A 25 2.74 -11.76 -3.90
CA ALA A 25 2.30 -11.12 -2.66
C ALA A 25 3.28 -10.04 -2.14
N ARG A 26 4.57 -10.13 -2.47
CA ARG A 26 5.58 -9.15 -2.03
C ARG A 26 5.31 -7.76 -2.60
N VAL A 27 4.67 -7.66 -3.77
CA VAL A 27 4.27 -6.36 -4.34
C VAL A 27 3.27 -5.65 -3.42
N VAL A 28 2.37 -6.43 -2.81
CA VAL A 28 1.37 -5.92 -1.87
C VAL A 28 2.02 -5.56 -0.53
N GLU A 29 2.95 -6.37 -0.03
CA GLU A 29 3.73 -6.08 1.19
C GLU A 29 4.55 -4.79 1.05
N GLN A 30 5.22 -4.61 -0.09
CA GLN A 30 5.95 -3.38 -0.42
C GLN A 30 5.04 -2.17 -0.49
N ALA A 31 3.87 -2.31 -1.12
CA ALA A 31 2.88 -1.23 -1.12
C ALA A 31 2.45 -0.90 0.32
N LEU A 32 2.30 -1.90 1.20
CA LEU A 32 1.81 -1.72 2.57
C LEU A 32 2.75 -0.89 3.40
N ALA A 33 4.05 -1.09 3.21
CA ALA A 33 5.10 -0.30 3.86
C ALA A 33 5.00 1.21 3.54
N LEU A 34 4.34 1.59 2.44
CA LEU A 34 4.11 2.99 2.05
C LEU A 34 2.88 3.62 2.76
N VAL A 35 2.03 2.80 3.38
CA VAL A 35 0.89 3.24 4.16
C VAL A 35 1.36 3.45 5.59
N ARG A 36 1.33 4.69 6.08
CA ARG A 36 1.45 4.91 7.52
C ARG A 36 0.15 4.41 8.14
N GLN A 37 0.25 3.42 9.02
CA GLN A 37 -0.87 3.01 9.86
C GLN A 37 -1.43 4.29 10.51
N PRO A 38 -2.73 4.63 10.33
CA PRO A 38 -3.33 5.58 11.24
C PRO A 38 -3.04 5.04 12.64
N ARG A 39 -2.57 5.88 13.55
CA ARG A 39 -2.45 5.50 14.96
C ARG A 39 -3.85 5.03 15.35
N VAL A 40 -4.02 3.72 15.51
CA VAL A 40 -5.20 3.19 16.15
C VAL A 40 -4.99 3.55 17.61
N GLU A 41 -5.49 4.72 18.02
CA GLU A 41 -5.73 4.97 19.44
C GLU A 41 -6.81 3.97 19.83
N MET A 42 -6.37 2.87 20.44
CA MET A 42 -7.24 2.01 21.22
C MET A 42 -7.44 2.74 22.55
N ALA A 43 -8.67 3.24 22.76
CA ALA A 43 -9.21 4.00 23.90
C ALA A 43 -9.24 5.52 23.71
#